data_AF-A0A143C2D8-F1
#
_entry.id   AF-A0A143C2D8-F1
#
_cell.length_a   1.000
_cell.length_b   1.000
_cell.length_c   1.000
_cell.angle_alpha   90.00
_cell.angle_beta   90.00
_cell.angle_gamma   90.00
#
_symmetry.space_group_name_H-M   'P 1'
#
loop_
_entity.id
_entity.type
_entity.pdbx_description
1 polymer ?
#
loop_
_entity_poly.entity_id
_entity_poly.type
_entity_poly.pdbx_seq_one_letter_code
_entity_poly.pdbx_strand_id
1 'polypeptide(L)'
;MTQDEAILLLEYVSAACPAQRIGEFTPDVWGELFAPYSLDEARTAVLVVARQQPFIAPADVIAEIKARRAERIELANIVYDGNPEETGAESAVALREIIRAAGDGLTGPSSIRASLGAAERPALPPGDDHGPYSGRAAAVRAAIGKMPADRDPTVDPRGRACRRCGAAPGSSCTTGDRRRRDVHPIRLEDTQRAAAGLPLLDQDASESRIKAASAAALARGDNQEQEAEAS
;
A
#
# COMPACT_ATOMS: atom_id res chain seq x y z
N MET A 1 -28.82 -19.61 17.67
CA MET A 1 -30.03 -20.33 17.24
C MET A 1 -30.84 -20.72 18.46
N THR A 2 -32.17 -20.65 18.40
CA THR A 2 -33.09 -21.13 19.46
C THR A 2 -33.34 -22.63 19.34
N GLN A 3 -34.01 -23.22 20.34
CA GLN A 3 -34.40 -24.64 20.32
C GLN A 3 -35.36 -24.95 19.15
N ASP A 4 -36.36 -24.09 18.90
CA ASP A 4 -37.30 -24.24 17.79
C ASP A 4 -36.59 -24.20 16.43
N GLU A 5 -35.64 -23.29 16.26
CA GLU A 5 -34.81 -23.22 15.05
C GLU A 5 -33.92 -24.46 14.91
N ALA A 6 -33.44 -25.04 16.01
CA ALA A 6 -32.67 -26.28 15.98
C ALA A 6 -33.51 -27.50 15.55
N ILE A 7 -34.79 -27.55 15.93
CA ILE A 7 -35.75 -28.55 15.43
C ILE A 7 -35.87 -28.42 13.91
N LEU A 8 -36.08 -27.21 13.39
CA LEU A 8 -36.17 -26.97 11.94
C LEU A 8 -34.88 -27.35 11.20
N LEU A 9 -33.71 -27.07 11.80
CA LEU A 9 -32.43 -27.50 11.23
C LEU A 9 -32.32 -29.02 11.18
N LEU A 10 -32.77 -29.73 12.21
CA LEU A 10 -32.71 -31.19 12.28
C LEU A 10 -33.70 -31.86 11.33
N GLU A 11 -34.89 -31.31 11.13
CA GLU A 11 -35.81 -31.74 10.07
C GLU A 11 -35.16 -31.60 8.69
N TYR A 12 -34.45 -30.49 8.49
CA TYR A 12 -33.68 -30.25 7.27
C TYR A 12 -32.54 -31.26 7.07
N VAL A 13 -31.81 -31.59 8.13
CA VAL A 13 -30.75 -32.62 8.13
C VAL A 13 -31.35 -34.00 7.83
N SER A 14 -32.50 -34.35 8.42
CA SER A 14 -33.20 -35.62 8.17
C SER A 14 -33.62 -35.74 6.70
N ALA A 15 -34.12 -34.65 6.10
CA ALA A 15 -34.48 -34.63 4.69
C ALA A 15 -33.25 -34.78 3.78
N ALA A 16 -32.12 -34.16 4.12
CA ALA A 16 -30.88 -34.25 3.35
C ALA A 16 -30.15 -35.60 3.51
N CYS A 17 -30.19 -36.16 4.71
CA CYS A 17 -29.52 -37.40 5.09
C CYS A 17 -30.50 -38.33 5.83
N PRO A 18 -31.39 -39.06 5.12
CA PRO A 18 -32.47 -39.85 5.75
C PRO A 18 -31.99 -40.99 6.66
N ALA A 19 -30.74 -41.42 6.53
CA ALA A 19 -30.12 -42.43 7.39
C ALA A 19 -29.64 -41.87 8.74
N GLN A 20 -29.62 -40.54 8.91
CA GLN A 20 -29.20 -39.89 10.14
C GLN A 20 -30.24 -40.13 11.24
N ARG A 21 -29.82 -40.79 12.32
CA ARG A 21 -30.69 -40.99 13.47
C ARG A 21 -30.81 -39.69 14.27
N ILE A 22 -32.03 -39.21 14.45
CA ILE A 22 -32.35 -38.05 15.28
C ILE A 22 -33.27 -38.54 16.40
N GLY A 23 -32.81 -38.41 17.65
CA GLY A 23 -33.55 -38.79 18.84
C GLY A 23 -34.25 -37.60 19.50
N GLU A 24 -35.07 -37.89 20.52
CA GLU A 24 -35.85 -36.89 21.27
C GLU A 24 -35.01 -35.74 21.82
N PHE A 25 -33.84 -36.00 22.37
CA PHE A 25 -32.94 -34.99 22.94
C PHE A 25 -31.92 -34.41 21.96
N THR A 26 -31.96 -34.82 20.69
CA THR A 26 -31.00 -34.32 19.68
C THR A 26 -31.18 -32.82 19.40
N PRO A 27 -32.42 -32.28 19.29
CA PRO A 27 -32.65 -30.85 19.14
C PRO A 27 -32.10 -29.99 20.26
N ASP A 28 -32.20 -30.45 21.52
CA ASP A 28 -31.72 -29.70 22.68
C ASP A 28 -30.20 -29.51 22.61
N VAL A 29 -29.48 -30.61 22.39
CA VAL A 29 -28.02 -30.59 22.28
C VAL A 29 -27.55 -29.79 21.06
N TRP A 30 -28.22 -29.94 19.92
CA TRP A 30 -27.90 -29.14 18.73
C TRP A 30 -28.21 -27.66 18.95
N GLY A 31 -29.31 -27.32 19.63
CA GLY A 31 -29.66 -25.96 19.99
C GLY A 31 -28.57 -25.29 20.82
N GLU A 32 -28.02 -25.97 21.83
CA GLU A 32 -26.89 -25.49 22.61
C GLU A 32 -25.62 -25.30 21.78
N LEU A 33 -25.26 -26.30 20.95
CA LEU A 33 -24.07 -26.25 20.10
C LEU A 33 -24.15 -25.12 19.06
N PHE A 34 -25.34 -24.87 18.53
CA PHE A 34 -25.58 -23.84 17.52
C PHE A 34 -26.11 -22.51 18.08
N ALA A 35 -26.17 -22.35 19.41
CA ALA A 35 -26.62 -21.12 20.06
C ALA A 35 -25.94 -19.84 19.49
N PRO A 36 -24.64 -19.83 19.14
CA PRO A 36 -23.98 -18.65 18.57
C PRO A 36 -24.28 -18.36 17.10
N TYR A 37 -24.90 -19.27 16.36
CA TYR A 37 -25.06 -19.15 14.89
C TYR A 37 -26.52 -18.92 14.50
N SER A 38 -26.75 -18.39 13.30
CA SER A 38 -28.09 -18.25 12.74
C SER A 38 -28.56 -19.53 12.03
N LEU A 39 -29.89 -19.73 11.96
CA LEU A 39 -30.47 -20.86 11.24
C LEU A 39 -30.08 -20.88 9.75
N ASP A 40 -30.07 -19.71 9.08
CA ASP A 40 -29.75 -19.62 7.66
C ASP A 40 -28.28 -19.98 7.35
N GLU A 41 -27.34 -19.54 8.19
CA GLU A 41 -25.95 -19.98 8.07
C GLU A 41 -25.82 -21.49 8.24
N ALA A 42 -26.48 -22.05 9.26
CA ALA A 42 -26.42 -23.48 9.55
C ALA A 42 -27.03 -24.32 8.43
N ARG A 43 -28.18 -23.93 7.87
CA ARG A 43 -28.82 -24.62 6.72
C ARG A 43 -27.91 -24.63 5.50
N THR A 44 -27.27 -23.50 5.20
CA THR A 44 -26.39 -23.40 4.04
C THR A 44 -25.12 -24.24 4.24
N ALA A 45 -24.62 -24.37 5.48
CA ALA A 45 -23.49 -25.23 5.80
C ALA A 45 -23.86 -26.73 5.75
N VAL A 46 -25.04 -27.10 6.27
CA VAL A 46 -25.57 -28.47 6.19
C VAL A 46 -25.61 -28.97 4.75
N LEU A 47 -26.06 -28.16 3.79
CA LEU A 47 -26.08 -28.54 2.38
C LEU A 47 -24.70 -28.86 1.79
N VAL A 48 -23.66 -28.16 2.23
CA VAL A 48 -22.29 -28.42 1.76
C VAL A 48 -21.80 -29.74 2.31
N VAL A 49 -21.96 -29.95 3.62
CA VAL A 49 -21.53 -31.19 4.29
C VAL A 49 -22.30 -32.38 3.73
N ALA A 50 -23.61 -32.28 3.57
CA ALA A 50 -24.47 -33.34 3.03
C ALA A 50 -24.06 -33.81 1.61
N ARG A 51 -23.46 -32.94 0.80
CA ARG A 51 -22.97 -33.29 -0.55
C ARG A 51 -21.68 -34.11 -0.52
N GLN A 52 -20.93 -34.05 0.59
CA GLN A 52 -19.62 -34.69 0.71
C GLN A 52 -19.69 -36.01 1.47
N GLN A 53 -20.61 -36.12 2.42
CA GLN A 53 -20.70 -37.26 3.30
C GLN A 53 -22.16 -37.64 3.62
N PRO A 54 -22.45 -38.94 3.83
CA PRO A 54 -23.80 -39.43 4.06
C PRO A 54 -24.34 -39.17 5.48
N PHE A 55 -23.46 -38.79 6.42
CA PHE A 55 -23.81 -38.46 7.81
C PHE A 55 -23.29 -37.08 8.16
N ILE A 56 -23.99 -36.36 9.03
CA ILE A 56 -23.62 -34.98 9.38
C ILE A 56 -23.34 -34.90 10.88
N ALA A 57 -22.09 -34.54 11.23
CA ALA A 57 -21.76 -34.17 12.59
C ALA A 57 -21.95 -32.66 12.80
N PRO A 58 -22.39 -32.21 14.00
CA PRO A 58 -22.44 -30.79 14.34
C PRO A 58 -21.11 -30.07 14.10
N ALA A 59 -20.00 -30.74 14.41
CA ALA A 59 -18.66 -30.20 14.28
C ALA A 59 -18.32 -29.83 12.83
N ASP A 60 -18.76 -30.63 11.86
CA ASP A 60 -18.50 -30.40 10.43
C ASP A 60 -19.27 -29.16 9.94
N VAL A 61 -20.52 -29.03 10.36
CA VAL A 61 -21.35 -27.86 10.06
C VAL A 61 -20.74 -26.60 10.67
N ILE A 62 -20.29 -26.66 11.93
CA ILE A 62 -19.60 -25.54 12.60
C ILE A 62 -18.30 -25.18 11.88
N ALA A 63 -17.52 -26.18 11.44
CA ALA A 63 -16.30 -25.96 10.69
C ALA A 63 -16.57 -25.23 9.37
N GLU A 64 -17.61 -25.64 8.63
CA GLU A 64 -18.04 -24.99 7.39
C GLU A 64 -18.53 -23.55 7.63
N ILE A 65 -19.32 -23.31 8.68
CA ILE A 65 -19.75 -21.94 9.05
C ILE A 65 -18.53 -21.07 9.33
N LYS A 66 -17.55 -21.57 10.09
CA LYS A 66 -16.31 -20.84 10.40
C LYS A 66 -15.48 -20.58 9.15
N ALA A 67 -15.37 -21.54 8.24
CA ALA A 67 -14.66 -21.38 6.98
C ALA A 67 -15.27 -20.25 6.14
N ARG A 68 -16.60 -20.24 5.99
CA ARG A 68 -17.30 -19.16 5.27
C ARG A 68 -17.21 -17.82 5.95
N ARG A 69 -17.25 -17.77 7.28
CA ARG A 69 -17.03 -16.54 8.04
C ARG A 69 -15.62 -16.00 7.79
N ALA A 70 -14.60 -16.85 7.78
CA ALA A 70 -13.23 -16.46 7.48
C ALA A 70 -13.09 -15.93 6.05
N GLU A 71 -13.69 -16.62 5.07
CA GLU A 71 -13.74 -16.18 3.67
C GLU A 71 -14.40 -14.79 3.55
N ARG A 72 -15.53 -14.56 4.22
CA ARG A 72 -16.20 -13.25 4.23
C ARG A 72 -15.32 -12.16 4.85
N ILE A 73 -14.64 -12.45 5.97
CA ILE A 73 -13.73 -11.50 6.61
C ILE A 73 -12.57 -11.15 5.68
N GLU A 74 -12.02 -12.13 4.97
CA GLU A 74 -10.94 -11.93 4.00
C GLU A 74 -11.40 -11.07 2.82
N LEU A 75 -12.54 -11.41 2.21
CA LEU A 75 -13.11 -10.68 1.08
C LEU A 75 -13.59 -9.27 1.44
N ALA A 76 -13.95 -9.03 2.71
CA ALA A 76 -14.36 -7.71 3.18
C ALA A 76 -13.20 -6.71 3.22
N ASN A 77 -11.93 -7.16 3.18
CA ASN A 77 -10.73 -6.31 3.21
C ASN A 77 -10.82 -5.20 4.27
N ILE A 78 -11.12 -5.59 5.51
CA ILE A 78 -11.44 -4.66 6.59
C ILE A 78 -10.26 -3.74 6.89
N VAL A 79 -10.48 -2.43 6.84
CA VAL A 79 -9.54 -1.40 7.28
C VAL A 79 -10.21 -0.60 8.39
N TYR A 80 -9.49 -0.40 9.49
CA TYR A 80 -9.93 0.41 10.62
C TYR A 80 -8.90 1.51 10.88
N ASP A 81 -9.30 2.75 10.57
CA ASP A 81 -8.42 3.93 10.66
C ASP A 81 -8.31 4.51 12.08
N GLY A 82 -9.20 4.09 12.98
CA GLY A 82 -9.26 4.49 14.38
C GLY A 82 -9.69 5.94 14.62
N ASN A 83 -10.26 6.21 15.79
CA ASN A 83 -10.46 7.57 16.27
C ASN A 83 -9.22 8.01 17.08
N PRO A 84 -8.60 9.17 16.79
CA PRO A 84 -7.49 9.68 17.60
C PRO A 84 -7.83 9.92 19.08
N GLU A 85 -9.11 10.05 19.43
CA GLU A 85 -9.59 10.26 20.81
C GLU A 85 -9.90 8.96 21.55
N GLU A 86 -9.91 7.81 20.86
CA GLU A 86 -10.17 6.51 21.49
C GLU A 86 -8.95 6.00 22.25
N THR A 87 -9.22 5.33 23.37
CA THR A 87 -8.23 4.51 24.07
C THR A 87 -7.93 3.23 23.30
N GLY A 88 -6.78 2.60 23.57
CA GLY A 88 -6.43 1.32 22.94
C GLY A 88 -7.42 0.18 23.23
N ALA A 89 -8.10 0.22 24.38
CA ALA A 89 -9.11 -0.77 24.74
C ALA A 89 -10.38 -0.59 23.87
N GLU A 90 -10.84 0.65 23.69
CA GLU A 90 -11.98 0.98 22.83
C GLU A 90 -11.70 0.62 21.38
N SER A 91 -10.51 0.94 20.87
CA SER A 91 -10.11 0.55 19.53
C SER A 91 -10.09 -0.97 19.32
N ALA A 92 -9.70 -1.74 20.34
CA ALA A 92 -9.73 -3.21 20.26
C ALA A 92 -11.16 -3.77 20.28
N VAL A 93 -12.10 -3.12 20.97
CA VAL A 93 -13.52 -3.49 20.95
C VAL A 93 -14.11 -3.18 19.58
N ALA A 94 -13.91 -1.97 19.07
CA ALA A 94 -14.40 -1.55 17.75
C ALA A 94 -13.89 -2.49 16.65
N LEU A 95 -12.60 -2.85 16.68
CA LEU A 95 -12.03 -3.77 15.70
C LEU A 95 -12.69 -5.16 15.74
N ARG A 96 -12.97 -5.69 16.94
CA ARG A 96 -13.68 -6.98 17.09
C ARG A 96 -15.11 -6.91 16.57
N GLU A 97 -15.79 -5.78 16.76
CA GLU A 97 -17.14 -5.57 16.25
C GLU A 97 -17.17 -5.50 14.72
N ILE A 98 -16.21 -4.80 14.10
CA ILE A 98 -16.11 -4.74 12.63
C ILE A 98 -15.81 -6.13 12.05
N ILE A 99 -14.88 -6.88 12.65
CA ILE A 99 -14.57 -8.26 12.24
C ILE A 99 -15.80 -9.16 12.40
N ARG A 100 -16.54 -9.02 13.50
CA ARG A 100 -17.78 -9.76 13.70
C ARG A 100 -18.81 -9.43 12.63
N ALA A 101 -19.04 -8.15 12.34
CA ALA A 101 -19.99 -7.71 11.32
C ALA A 101 -19.64 -8.24 9.91
N ALA A 102 -18.35 -8.23 9.55
CA ALA A 102 -17.90 -8.85 8.31
C ALA A 102 -18.09 -10.37 8.31
N GLY A 103 -17.76 -11.02 9.43
CA GLY A 103 -18.04 -12.43 9.65
C GLY A 103 -19.52 -12.75 9.48
N ASP A 104 -20.43 -11.94 10.01
CA ASP A 104 -21.89 -12.13 9.89
C ASP A 104 -22.44 -11.71 8.52
N GLY A 105 -21.60 -11.20 7.60
CA GLY A 105 -21.99 -10.82 6.23
C GLY A 105 -22.69 -9.46 6.13
N LEU A 106 -22.68 -8.67 7.20
CA LEU A 106 -23.20 -7.29 7.21
C LEU A 106 -22.27 -6.34 6.45
N THR A 107 -20.98 -6.68 6.38
CA THR A 107 -19.99 -6.01 5.53
C THR A 107 -19.79 -6.84 4.28
N GLY A 108 -20.21 -6.31 3.13
CA GLY A 108 -20.03 -6.96 1.84
C GLY A 108 -18.57 -7.02 1.39
N PRO A 109 -18.26 -7.82 0.35
CA PRO A 109 -16.93 -7.87 -0.23
C PRO A 109 -16.53 -6.50 -0.75
N SER A 110 -15.29 -6.11 -0.50
CA SER A 110 -14.74 -4.83 -0.96
C SER A 110 -13.35 -5.06 -1.53
N SER A 111 -12.90 -4.22 -2.47
CA SER A 111 -11.50 -4.31 -2.93
C SER A 111 -10.58 -3.63 -1.92
N ILE A 112 -9.34 -4.11 -1.77
CA ILE A 112 -8.30 -3.44 -0.95
C ILE A 112 -8.25 -1.93 -1.24
N ARG A 113 -8.36 -1.56 -2.52
CA ARG A 113 -8.35 -0.15 -2.95
C ARG A 113 -9.56 0.62 -2.42
N ALA A 114 -10.74 0.02 -2.41
CA ALA A 114 -11.94 0.64 -1.84
C ALA A 114 -11.85 0.77 -0.33
N SER A 115 -11.35 -0.25 0.37
CA SER A 115 -11.16 -0.22 1.82
C SER A 115 -10.18 0.85 2.28
N LEU A 116 -9.15 1.11 1.46
CA LEU A 116 -8.18 2.19 1.69
C LEU A 116 -8.68 3.57 1.22
N GLY A 117 -9.95 3.70 0.79
CA GLY A 117 -10.52 4.96 0.32
C GLY A 117 -9.97 5.44 -1.03
N ALA A 118 -9.35 4.56 -1.83
CA ALA A 118 -8.66 4.90 -3.09
C ALA A 118 -9.44 4.48 -4.35
N ALA A 119 -10.72 4.11 -4.24
CA ALA A 119 -11.52 3.57 -5.34
C ALA A 119 -11.82 4.60 -6.45
N GLU A 120 -12.07 5.87 -6.09
CA GLU A 120 -12.46 6.91 -7.07
C GLU A 120 -11.29 7.79 -7.55
N ARG A 121 -10.11 7.74 -6.90
CA ARG A 121 -8.88 8.42 -7.33
C ARG A 121 -7.65 7.83 -6.62
N PRO A 122 -6.42 7.93 -7.19
CA PRO A 122 -5.20 7.40 -6.58
C PRO A 122 -4.98 7.94 -5.17
N ALA A 123 -4.12 7.26 -4.42
CA ALA A 123 -3.56 7.66 -3.13
C ALA A 123 -2.65 8.94 -3.21
N LEU A 124 -3.19 10.01 -3.84
CA LEU A 124 -2.84 11.46 -4.02
C LEU A 124 -2.14 11.96 -5.31
N PRO A 125 -2.15 13.29 -5.68
CA PRO A 125 -2.50 14.60 -4.97
C PRO A 125 -3.41 15.61 -5.79
N PRO A 126 -3.76 16.91 -5.45
CA PRO A 126 -2.99 17.95 -4.69
C PRO A 126 -3.74 18.96 -3.77
N GLY A 127 -2.94 19.67 -2.96
CA GLY A 127 -3.18 20.94 -2.27
C GLY A 127 -1.81 21.41 -1.75
N ASP A 128 -1.51 22.71 -1.79
CA ASP A 128 -0.16 23.28 -2.05
C ASP A 128 1.04 22.76 -1.22
N ASP A 129 0.81 22.06 -0.11
CA ASP A 129 1.86 21.22 0.50
C ASP A 129 1.46 19.75 0.66
N HIS A 130 0.33 19.33 1.28
CA HIS A 130 0.08 17.88 1.51
C HIS A 130 -1.40 17.39 1.65
N GLY A 131 -2.42 17.92 0.95
CA GLY A 131 -3.75 17.26 0.75
C GLY A 131 -4.62 16.88 1.99
N PRO A 132 -5.92 16.52 1.81
CA PRO A 132 -6.89 16.43 2.90
C PRO A 132 -6.95 15.02 3.50
N TYR A 133 -6.01 14.68 4.38
CA TYR A 133 -6.08 13.44 5.16
C TYR A 133 -6.70 13.69 6.54
N SER A 134 -7.60 12.83 6.97
CA SER A 134 -8.13 12.79 8.35
C SER A 134 -7.64 11.56 9.11
N GLY A 135 -7.65 11.61 10.45
CA GLY A 135 -7.35 10.47 11.32
C GLY A 135 -5.87 10.16 11.55
N ARG A 136 -5.59 8.95 12.06
CA ARG A 136 -4.25 8.56 12.55
C ARG A 136 -3.19 8.50 11.45
N ALA A 137 -3.57 8.14 10.23
CA ALA A 137 -2.66 8.14 9.07
C ALA A 137 -2.17 9.55 8.71
N ALA A 138 -3.02 10.57 8.89
CA ALA A 138 -2.65 11.98 8.71
C ALA A 138 -1.71 12.45 9.82
N ALA A 139 -2.02 12.11 11.08
CA ALA A 139 -1.21 12.46 12.23
C ALA A 139 0.18 11.80 12.21
N VAL A 140 0.26 10.51 11.85
CA VAL A 140 1.53 9.79 11.70
C VAL A 140 2.36 10.41 10.57
N ARG A 141 1.76 10.88 9.47
CA ARG A 141 2.50 11.59 8.41
C ARG A 141 2.94 13.00 8.81
N ALA A 142 2.13 13.75 9.55
CA ALA A 142 2.56 15.01 10.14
C ALA A 142 3.75 14.79 11.10
N ALA A 143 3.76 13.66 11.82
CA ALA A 143 4.82 13.28 12.75
C ALA A 143 6.09 12.73 12.09
N ILE A 144 6.00 12.10 10.91
CA ILE A 144 7.17 11.63 10.12
C ILE A 144 8.04 12.82 9.63
N GLY A 145 7.54 14.04 9.75
CA GLY A 145 8.29 15.26 9.49
C GLY A 145 8.37 15.60 8.00
N LYS A 146 8.31 16.90 7.69
CA LYS A 146 8.67 17.40 6.37
C LYS A 146 10.12 16.96 6.08
N MET A 147 10.43 16.53 4.86
CA MET A 147 11.84 16.45 4.46
C MET A 147 12.47 17.81 4.74
N PRO A 148 13.62 17.90 5.43
CA PRO A 148 14.23 19.18 5.75
C PRO A 148 14.46 19.94 4.44
N ALA A 149 13.83 21.11 4.35
CA ALA A 149 13.99 22.02 3.21
C ALA A 149 15.43 22.55 3.15
N ASP A 150 16.04 22.73 4.33
CA ASP A 150 17.45 23.08 4.49
C ASP A 150 18.31 21.82 4.53
N ARG A 151 18.73 21.36 3.35
CA ARG A 151 19.83 20.41 3.25
C ARG A 151 21.11 21.16 2.98
N ASP A 152 22.15 20.86 3.76
CA ASP A 152 23.46 21.45 3.58
C ASP A 152 23.99 21.14 2.16
N PRO A 153 24.18 22.15 1.29
CA PRO A 153 24.62 21.95 -0.09
C PRO A 153 26.08 21.50 -0.21
N THR A 154 26.84 21.52 0.90
CA THR A 154 28.21 21.00 0.98
C THR A 154 28.24 19.49 1.26
N VAL A 155 27.18 18.92 1.84
CA VAL A 155 27.11 17.49 2.20
C VAL A 155 26.17 16.71 1.27
N ASP A 156 25.00 17.27 0.96
CA ASP A 156 24.01 16.62 0.11
C ASP A 156 23.99 17.26 -1.29
N PRO A 157 24.29 16.48 -2.36
CA PRO A 157 24.10 16.93 -3.74
C PRO A 157 22.70 17.48 -4.05
N ARG A 158 21.67 17.00 -3.35
CA ARG A 158 20.30 17.48 -3.51
C ARG A 158 20.02 18.79 -2.79
N GLY A 159 20.89 19.26 -1.89
CA GLY A 159 20.74 20.55 -1.20
C GLY A 159 20.91 21.79 -2.09
N ARG A 160 21.38 21.63 -3.33
CA ARG A 160 21.55 22.72 -4.30
C ARG A 160 20.79 22.47 -5.60
N ALA A 161 20.50 23.50 -6.38
CA ALA A 161 19.88 23.33 -7.69
C ALA A 161 20.83 22.64 -8.71
N CYS A 162 20.28 21.82 -9.60
CA CYS A 162 21.05 21.18 -10.67
C CYS A 162 21.23 22.12 -11.85
N ARG A 163 22.48 22.49 -12.18
CA ARG A 163 22.78 23.38 -13.32
C ARG A 163 22.53 22.75 -14.69
N ARG A 164 22.47 21.41 -14.78
CA ARG A 164 22.21 20.70 -16.05
C ARG A 164 20.74 20.56 -16.43
N CYS A 165 19.84 20.38 -15.47
CA CYS A 165 18.41 20.18 -15.76
C CYS A 165 17.50 21.18 -15.04
N GLY A 166 18.04 22.14 -14.31
CA GLY A 166 17.27 23.13 -13.55
C GLY A 166 16.52 22.57 -12.34
N ALA A 167 16.74 21.31 -11.95
CA ALA A 167 16.04 20.72 -10.81
C ALA A 167 16.33 21.51 -9.51
N ALA A 168 15.28 21.93 -8.82
CA ALA A 168 15.37 22.68 -7.57
C ALA A 168 16.09 21.89 -6.44
N PRO A 169 16.58 22.56 -5.38
CA PRO A 169 16.98 21.90 -4.13
C PRO A 169 15.88 20.93 -3.64
N GLY A 170 16.29 19.79 -3.08
CA GLY A 170 15.40 18.70 -2.67
C GLY A 170 14.82 17.85 -3.82
N SER A 171 14.77 18.38 -5.05
CA SER A 171 14.20 17.68 -6.21
C SER A 171 15.20 16.74 -6.89
N SER A 172 14.69 15.62 -7.42
CA SER A 172 15.50 14.67 -8.20
C SER A 172 15.81 15.22 -9.59
N CYS A 173 16.95 14.83 -10.16
CA CYS A 173 17.33 15.22 -11.51
C CYS A 173 16.48 14.47 -12.56
N THR A 174 16.20 15.11 -13.69
CA THR A 174 15.47 14.53 -14.83
C THR A 174 16.36 14.46 -16.07
N THR A 175 16.07 13.56 -17.01
CA THR A 175 16.71 13.51 -18.34
C THR A 175 15.64 13.14 -19.35
N GLY A 176 15.27 14.06 -20.24
CA GLY A 176 14.16 13.88 -21.19
C GLY A 176 12.87 13.45 -20.49
N ASP A 177 12.39 14.26 -19.55
CA ASP A 177 11.17 14.05 -18.74
C ASP A 177 11.12 12.81 -17.84
N ARG A 178 12.16 11.98 -17.83
CA ARG A 178 12.26 10.84 -16.91
C ARG A 178 13.10 11.18 -15.69
N ARG A 179 12.59 10.82 -14.51
CA ARG A 179 13.32 10.96 -13.24
C ARG A 179 14.52 10.01 -13.21
N ARG A 180 15.68 10.52 -12.84
CA ARG A 180 16.88 9.69 -12.60
C ARG A 180 16.90 9.15 -11.18
N ARG A 181 17.51 7.97 -11.02
CA ARG A 181 17.85 7.40 -9.71
C ARG A 181 18.92 8.25 -9.01
N ASP A 182 19.97 8.60 -9.75
CA ASP A 182 21.11 9.37 -9.28
C ASP A 182 21.08 10.83 -9.76
N VAL A 183 21.75 11.71 -9.02
CA VAL A 183 21.94 13.11 -9.44
C VAL A 183 22.83 13.19 -10.69
N HIS A 184 22.71 14.26 -11.46
CA HIS A 184 23.67 14.48 -12.55
C HIS A 184 25.09 14.66 -12.00
N PRO A 185 26.14 14.17 -12.69
CA PRO A 185 27.53 14.31 -12.25
C PRO A 185 27.91 15.73 -11.87
N ILE A 186 27.49 16.72 -12.65
CA ILE A 186 27.72 18.15 -12.36
C ILE A 186 27.23 18.58 -10.98
N ARG A 187 26.07 18.08 -10.52
CA ARG A 187 25.49 18.46 -9.24
C ARG A 187 26.32 17.88 -8.09
N LEU A 188 26.90 16.69 -8.32
CA LEU A 188 27.80 16.02 -7.38
C LEU A 188 29.17 16.71 -7.33
N GLU A 189 29.74 17.06 -8.49
CA GLU A 189 30.99 17.82 -8.61
C GLU A 189 30.87 19.21 -7.96
N ASP A 190 29.73 19.88 -8.15
CA ASP A 190 29.45 21.18 -7.53
C ASP A 190 29.46 21.07 -6.00
N THR A 191 28.82 20.03 -5.45
CA THR A 191 28.82 19.78 -4.00
C THR A 191 30.21 19.46 -3.49
N GLN A 192 31.00 18.65 -4.20
CA GLN A 192 32.41 18.39 -3.84
C GLN A 192 33.25 19.67 -3.84
N ARG A 193 33.05 20.56 -4.83
CA ARG A 193 33.74 21.86 -4.88
C ARG A 193 33.34 22.77 -3.74
N ALA A 194 32.05 22.86 -3.43
CA ALA A 194 31.57 23.64 -2.30
C ALA A 194 32.12 23.13 -0.97
N ALA A 195 32.14 21.81 -0.77
CA ALA A 195 32.76 21.17 0.40
C ALA A 195 34.27 21.49 0.50
N ALA A 196 34.95 21.61 -0.64
CA ALA A 196 36.35 22.00 -0.72
C ALA A 196 36.60 23.53 -0.65
N GLY A 197 35.55 24.35 -0.50
CA GLY A 197 35.66 25.82 -0.52
C GLY A 197 36.06 26.41 -1.88
N LEU A 198 35.93 25.64 -2.96
CA LEU A 198 36.28 26.05 -4.32
C LEU A 198 35.08 26.71 -5.03
N PRO A 199 35.32 27.72 -5.88
CA PRO A 199 34.27 28.31 -6.70
C PRO A 199 33.71 27.29 -7.70
N LEU A 200 32.45 27.48 -8.06
CA LEU A 200 31.80 26.66 -9.08
C LEU A 200 32.45 26.88 -10.45
N LEU A 201 32.50 25.83 -11.27
CA LEU A 201 32.95 25.97 -12.65
C LEU A 201 31.94 26.77 -13.43
N ASP A 202 32.37 27.88 -14.01
CA ASP A 202 31.64 28.53 -15.09
C ASP A 202 31.73 27.63 -16.34
N GLN A 203 30.60 27.02 -16.70
CA GLN A 203 30.53 26.08 -17.80
C GLN A 203 30.77 26.79 -19.13
N ASP A 204 30.18 27.97 -19.32
CA ASP A 204 30.28 28.74 -20.56
C ASP A 204 31.72 29.22 -20.79
N ALA A 205 32.38 29.67 -19.71
CA ALA A 205 33.80 30.03 -19.77
C ALA A 205 34.72 28.82 -19.97
N SER A 206 34.34 27.64 -19.48
CA SER A 206 35.11 26.41 -19.70
C SER A 206 34.97 25.90 -21.14
N GLU A 207 33.76 25.90 -21.70
CA GLU A 207 33.51 25.53 -23.08
C GLU A 207 34.17 26.49 -24.05
N SER A 208 34.11 27.80 -23.76
CA SER A 208 34.76 28.82 -24.58
C SER A 208 36.28 28.66 -24.58
N ARG A 209 36.89 28.33 -23.43
CA ARG A 209 38.33 28.03 -23.34
C ARG A 209 38.72 26.77 -24.11
N ILE A 210 37.91 25.71 -24.04
CA ILE A 210 38.16 24.48 -24.80
C ILE A 210 38.06 24.76 -26.30
N LYS A 211 36.99 25.44 -26.74
CA LYS A 211 36.81 25.82 -28.16
C LYS A 211 37.97 26.69 -28.66
N ALA A 212 38.41 27.68 -27.89
CA ALA A 212 39.55 28.52 -28.24
C ALA A 212 40.86 27.74 -28.30
N ALA A 213 41.10 26.84 -27.33
CA ALA A 213 42.29 25.99 -27.32
C ALA A 213 42.31 25.00 -28.50
N SER A 214 41.16 24.40 -28.84
CA SER A 214 41.03 23.54 -30.02
C SER A 214 41.24 24.30 -31.32
N ALA A 215 40.67 25.51 -31.45
CA ALA A 215 40.90 26.37 -32.63
C ALA A 215 42.38 26.77 -32.78
N ALA A 216 43.04 27.12 -31.66
CA ALA A 216 44.47 27.44 -31.66
C ALA A 216 45.37 26.23 -31.98
N ALA A 217 44.98 25.02 -31.55
CA ALA A 217 45.71 23.79 -31.87
C ALA A 217 45.60 23.44 -33.37
N LEU A 218 44.41 23.58 -33.96
CA LEU A 218 44.21 23.38 -35.40
C LEU A 218 45.01 24.38 -36.24
N ALA A 219 44.97 25.67 -35.88
CA ALA A 219 45.73 26.70 -36.59
C ALA A 219 47.27 26.51 -36.53
N ARG A 220 47.79 25.87 -35.47
CA ARG A 220 49.21 25.50 -35.39
C ARG A 220 49.57 24.31 -36.28
N GLY A 221 48.64 23.37 -36.47
CA GLY A 221 48.81 22.25 -37.41
C GLY A 221 48.88 22.73 -38.85
N ASP A 222 47.97 23.63 -39.24
CA ASP A 222 47.92 24.17 -40.60
C ASP A 222 49.20 24.97 -40.95
N ASN A 223 49.77 25.72 -40.01
CA ASN A 223 51.05 26.42 -40.23
C ASN A 223 52.25 25.47 -40.34
N GLN A 224 52.24 24.34 -39.61
CA GLN A 224 53.32 23.34 -39.70
C GLN A 224 53.27 22.55 -41.01
N GLU A 225 52.08 22.30 -41.57
CA GLU A 225 51.91 21.69 -42.89
C GLU A 225 52.36 22.64 -44.01
N GLN A 226 52.07 23.94 -43.90
CA GLN A 226 52.51 24.94 -44.89
C GLN A 226 54.04 25.19 -44.87
N GLU A 227 54.69 25.15 -43.71
CA GLU A 227 56.16 25.25 -43.62
C GLU A 227 56.87 23.99 -44.16
N ALA A 228 56.24 22.82 -44.07
CA ALA A 228 56.76 21.56 -44.61
C ALA A 228 56.63 21.45 -46.14
N GLU A 229 55.62 22.07 -46.75
CA GLU A 229 55.48 22.13 -48.22
C GLU A 229 56.36 23.20 -48.89
N ALA A 230 56.89 24.16 -48.11
CA ALA A 230 57.74 25.25 -48.60
C ALA A 230 59.26 24.98 -48.49
N SER A 231 59.67 23.83 -47.93
CA SER A 231 61.08 23.38 -47.81
C SER A 231 61.41 22.28 -48.82
#